data_AF-A0A9D8WR28-F1
#
_entry.id   AF-A0A9D8WR28-F1
#
_cell.length_a   1.000
_cell.length_b   1.000
_cell.length_c   1.000
_cell.angle_alpha   90.00
_cell.angle_beta   90.00
_cell.angle_gamma   90.00
#
_symmetry.space_group_name_H-M   'P 1'
#
loop_
_entity.id
_entity.type
_entity.pdbx_description
1 polymer ?
#
loop_
_entity_poly.entity_id
_entity_poly.type
_entity_poly.pdbx_seq_one_letter_code
_entity_poly.pdbx_strand_id
1 'polypeptide(L)'
;MGLVSFSRGYMATGYTNISNVFMEEHLPYANGDCVRVYLYGLYLCQNATSADNTIEMMSTKLGISVANIKDAFEYWEKQNLVQILDTVPLEVKYLPIKRNSAKVRELPKGKYDEFNTKAQSILDGRMITTTEFHEYYAFMESMHFEPEALLLVIKNCVLVKGFTVGYAYILTVAKNLAYEGLTTHAAVSAKFAVDQQDKNALTDLIKQIRKNKPNTKEFIRHSYSAEVLKQEETDVSEF
;
A
#
# COMPACT_ATOMS: atom_id res chain seq x y z
N MET A 1 25.00 9.07 -18.53
CA MET A 1 24.21 8.33 -19.55
C MET A 1 22.95 7.84 -18.88
N GLY A 2 21.79 8.16 -19.42
CA GLY A 2 20.53 7.54 -18.98
C GLY A 2 20.51 6.06 -19.37
N LEU A 3 19.74 5.26 -18.64
CA LEU A 3 19.60 3.80 -18.81
C LEU A 3 19.16 3.38 -20.24
N VAL A 4 18.53 4.29 -20.98
CA VAL A 4 17.94 4.04 -22.30
C VAL A 4 18.25 5.20 -23.24
N SER A 5 18.63 4.89 -24.50
CA SER A 5 18.88 5.87 -25.55
C SER A 5 18.35 5.38 -26.90
N PHE A 6 17.87 6.30 -27.74
CA PHE A 6 17.33 5.96 -29.06
C PHE A 6 18.45 5.84 -30.11
N SER A 7 18.34 4.84 -30.98
CA SER A 7 19.22 4.69 -32.14
C SER A 7 18.83 5.68 -33.26
N ARG A 8 19.76 6.07 -34.13
CA ARG A 8 19.49 7.06 -35.21
C ARG A 8 18.38 6.64 -36.19
N GLY A 9 18.12 5.34 -36.34
CA GLY A 9 17.01 4.81 -37.15
C GLY A 9 15.66 4.82 -36.44
N TYR A 10 15.63 5.01 -35.11
CA TYR A 10 14.41 5.07 -34.32
C TYR A 10 13.54 6.28 -34.66
N MET A 11 14.01 7.27 -35.41
CA MET A 11 13.32 8.53 -35.76
C MET A 11 12.53 8.50 -37.09
N ALA A 12 12.49 7.35 -37.79
CA ALA A 12 11.80 7.18 -39.08
C ALA A 12 10.51 6.31 -39.08
N THR A 13 9.97 5.93 -37.93
CA THR A 13 8.87 4.95 -37.80
C THR A 13 7.67 5.54 -37.04
N GLY A 14 6.43 5.35 -37.52
CA GLY A 14 5.22 5.95 -36.92
C GLY A 14 5.19 5.90 -35.38
N TYR A 15 5.12 7.08 -34.75
CA TYR A 15 5.19 7.25 -33.29
C TYR A 15 3.81 7.41 -32.68
N THR A 16 3.61 6.78 -31.53
CA THR A 16 2.54 7.14 -30.62
C THR A 16 3.11 8.02 -29.52
N ASN A 17 2.76 9.32 -29.55
CA ASN A 17 3.17 10.27 -28.53
C ASN A 17 2.44 9.99 -27.21
N ILE A 18 3.21 9.85 -26.13
CA ILE A 18 2.70 9.61 -24.77
C ILE A 18 3.17 10.78 -23.90
N SER A 19 2.30 11.28 -23.01
CA SER A 19 2.67 12.36 -22.09
C SER A 19 3.70 11.88 -21.08
N ASN A 20 4.73 12.69 -20.80
CA ASN A 20 5.68 12.41 -19.72
C ASN A 20 4.98 12.29 -18.35
N VAL A 21 3.85 12.98 -18.17
CA VAL A 21 3.02 12.90 -16.96
C VAL A 21 2.42 11.50 -16.80
N PHE A 22 2.02 10.87 -17.90
CA PHE A 22 1.57 9.47 -17.87
C PHE A 22 2.70 8.56 -17.38
N MET A 23 3.91 8.76 -17.90
CA MET A 23 5.07 7.95 -17.55
C MET A 23 5.47 8.10 -16.07
N GLU A 24 5.32 9.31 -15.51
CA GLU A 24 5.71 9.64 -14.15
C GLU A 24 4.64 9.27 -13.12
N GLU A 25 3.37 9.61 -13.38
CA GLU A 25 2.31 9.58 -12.36
C GLU A 25 1.35 8.38 -12.50
N HIS A 26 1.26 7.76 -13.68
CA HIS A 26 0.25 6.73 -13.96
C HIS A 26 0.85 5.36 -14.30
N LEU A 27 1.91 5.32 -15.11
CA LEU A 27 2.55 4.08 -15.55
C LEU A 27 3.10 3.22 -14.39
N PRO A 28 3.80 3.77 -13.37
CA PRO A 28 4.41 2.94 -12.32
C PRO A 28 3.41 2.19 -11.44
N TYR A 29 2.15 2.65 -11.40
CA TYR A 29 1.12 2.14 -10.49
C TYR A 29 0.03 1.36 -11.21
N ALA A 30 0.01 1.38 -12.55
CA ALA A 30 -0.99 0.68 -13.35
C ALA A 30 -0.60 -0.79 -13.60
N ASN A 31 -1.60 -1.67 -13.67
CA ASN A 31 -1.38 -3.05 -14.10
C ASN A 31 -0.88 -3.08 -15.56
N GLY A 32 0.03 -4.00 -15.89
CA GLY A 32 0.62 -4.13 -17.21
C GLY A 32 -0.42 -4.30 -18.33
N ASP A 33 -1.53 -4.99 -18.06
CA ASP A 33 -2.62 -5.14 -19.01
C ASP A 33 -3.39 -3.82 -19.21
N CYS A 34 -3.61 -3.04 -18.15
CA CYS A 34 -4.20 -1.70 -18.27
C CYS A 34 -3.31 -0.78 -19.10
N VAL A 35 -1.99 -0.83 -18.91
CA VAL A 35 -1.03 -0.04 -19.70
C VAL A 35 -1.07 -0.45 -21.17
N ARG A 36 -1.11 -1.75 -21.47
CA ARG A 36 -1.24 -2.25 -22.85
C ARG A 36 -2.50 -1.74 -23.53
N VAL A 37 -3.65 -1.80 -22.84
CA VAL A 37 -4.93 -1.30 -23.36
C VAL A 37 -4.86 0.21 -23.63
N TYR A 38 -4.28 0.99 -22.71
CA TYR A 38 -4.14 2.44 -22.87
C TYR A 38 -3.25 2.83 -24.06
N LEU A 39 -2.07 2.22 -24.17
CA LEU A 39 -1.14 2.52 -25.25
C LEU A 39 -1.67 2.09 -26.61
N TYR A 40 -2.31 0.92 -26.68
CA TYR A 40 -2.91 0.43 -27.91
C TYR A 40 -4.13 1.28 -28.33
N GLY A 41 -4.95 1.71 -27.37
CA GLY A 41 -6.03 2.64 -27.65
C GLY A 41 -5.54 4.01 -28.14
N LEU A 42 -4.45 4.56 -27.57
CA LEU A 42 -3.80 5.77 -28.11
C LEU A 42 -3.34 5.60 -29.57
N TYR A 43 -2.78 4.44 -29.90
CA TYR A 43 -2.41 4.09 -31.27
C TYR A 43 -3.64 4.02 -32.19
N LEU A 44 -4.75 3.43 -31.73
CA LEU A 44 -6.00 3.38 -32.49
C LEU A 44 -6.63 4.77 -32.69
N CYS A 45 -6.54 5.67 -31.71
CA CYS A 45 -7.01 7.06 -31.87
C CYS A 45 -6.29 7.79 -33.01
N GLN A 46 -5.02 7.46 -33.27
CA GLN A 46 -4.25 8.02 -34.39
C GLN A 46 -4.63 7.39 -35.74
N ASN A 47 -5.27 6.22 -35.72
CA ASN A 47 -5.72 5.46 -36.88
C ASN A 47 -7.25 5.24 -36.84
N ALA A 48 -8.01 6.26 -36.44
CA ALA A 48 -9.43 6.14 -36.10
C ALA A 48 -10.34 5.64 -37.25
N THR A 49 -9.89 5.77 -38.50
CA THR A 49 -10.62 5.34 -39.71
C THR A 49 -10.33 3.88 -40.11
N SER A 50 -9.47 3.17 -39.37
CA SER A 50 -9.19 1.77 -39.64
C SER A 50 -10.36 0.88 -39.20
N ALA A 51 -10.72 -0.10 -40.04
CA ALA A 51 -11.73 -1.12 -39.70
C ALA A 51 -11.32 -2.00 -38.49
N ASP A 52 -10.09 -1.84 -38.03
CA ASP A 52 -9.49 -2.55 -36.90
C ASP A 52 -9.76 -1.86 -35.54
N ASN A 53 -10.42 -0.70 -35.53
CA ASN A 53 -10.77 0.04 -34.32
C ASN A 53 -12.04 -0.51 -33.63
N THR A 54 -12.01 -1.79 -33.28
CA THR A 54 -13.09 -2.48 -32.54
C THR A 54 -12.53 -3.19 -31.31
N ILE A 55 -13.40 -3.41 -30.31
CA ILE A 55 -13.00 -4.06 -29.06
C ILE A 55 -12.62 -5.53 -29.27
N GLU A 56 -13.24 -6.20 -30.24
CA GLU A 56 -12.95 -7.58 -30.62
C GLU A 56 -11.55 -7.71 -31.26
N MET A 57 -11.20 -6.74 -32.12
CA MET A 57 -9.87 -6.70 -32.72
C MET A 57 -8.80 -6.34 -31.68
N MET A 58 -9.10 -5.40 -30.77
CA MET A 58 -8.23 -5.08 -29.64
C MET A 58 -7.98 -6.31 -28.74
N SER A 59 -9.05 -7.05 -28.40
CA SER A 59 -8.99 -8.32 -27.66
C SER A 59 -8.07 -9.33 -28.33
N THR A 60 -8.25 -9.54 -29.64
CA THR A 60 -7.46 -10.50 -30.42
C THR A 60 -5.99 -10.10 -30.52
N LYS A 61 -5.70 -8.80 -30.69
CA LYS A 61 -4.33 -8.30 -30.86
C LYS A 61 -3.54 -8.26 -29.56
N LEU A 62 -4.19 -7.92 -28.44
CA LEU A 62 -3.56 -7.85 -27.13
C LEU A 62 -3.57 -9.19 -26.38
N GLY A 63 -4.40 -10.14 -26.81
CA GLY A 63 -4.59 -11.42 -26.10
C GLY A 63 -5.30 -11.24 -24.75
N ILE A 64 -6.10 -10.17 -24.61
CA ILE A 64 -6.80 -9.80 -23.38
C ILE A 64 -8.30 -9.98 -23.62
N SER A 65 -9.03 -10.54 -22.65
CA SER A 65 -10.49 -10.71 -22.78
C SER A 65 -11.21 -9.38 -22.92
N VAL A 66 -12.35 -9.38 -23.62
CA VAL A 66 -13.20 -8.18 -23.78
C VAL A 66 -13.63 -7.60 -22.43
N ALA A 67 -13.90 -8.46 -21.44
CA ALA A 67 -14.23 -8.04 -20.07
C ALA A 67 -13.05 -7.28 -19.43
N ASN A 68 -11.84 -7.83 -19.48
CA ASN A 68 -10.66 -7.18 -18.91
C ASN A 68 -10.31 -5.88 -19.63
N ILE A 69 -10.61 -5.76 -20.93
CA ILE A 69 -10.45 -4.49 -21.68
C ILE A 69 -11.43 -3.43 -21.17
N LYS A 70 -12.69 -3.81 -20.90
CA LYS A 70 -13.68 -2.89 -20.30
C LYS A 70 -13.23 -2.46 -18.91
N ASP A 71 -12.82 -3.40 -18.06
CA ASP A 71 -12.31 -3.11 -16.71
C ASP A 71 -11.08 -2.18 -16.77
N ALA A 72 -10.21 -2.35 -17.76
CA ALA A 72 -9.07 -1.46 -17.98
C ALA A 72 -9.51 -0.04 -18.36
N PHE A 73 -10.52 0.12 -19.22
CA PHE A 73 -11.06 1.44 -19.57
C PHE A 73 -11.78 2.10 -18.38
N GLU A 74 -12.53 1.34 -17.58
CA GLU A 74 -13.14 1.83 -16.34
C GLU A 74 -12.07 2.28 -15.32
N TYR A 75 -10.96 1.54 -15.23
CA TYR A 75 -9.81 1.95 -14.41
C TYR A 75 -9.25 3.30 -14.88
N TRP A 76 -9.05 3.48 -16.19
CA TRP A 76 -8.53 4.74 -16.74
C TRP A 76 -9.53 5.89 -16.67
N GLU A 77 -10.82 5.60 -16.69
CA GLU A 77 -11.89 6.58 -16.47
C GLU A 77 -11.85 7.13 -15.04
N LYS A 78 -11.66 6.26 -14.04
CA LYS A 78 -11.46 6.68 -12.64
C LYS A 78 -10.22 7.57 -12.46
N GLN A 79 -9.21 7.40 -13.32
CA GLN A 79 -8.00 8.23 -13.35
C GLN A 79 -8.15 9.50 -14.20
N ASN A 80 -9.34 9.77 -14.76
CA ASN A 80 -9.63 10.89 -15.66
C ASN A 80 -8.72 10.94 -16.90
N LEU A 81 -8.21 9.79 -17.34
CA LEU A 81 -7.39 9.68 -18.54
C LEU A 81 -8.22 9.35 -19.78
N VAL A 82 -9.37 8.72 -19.59
CA VAL A 82 -10.36 8.43 -20.63
C VAL A 82 -11.77 8.74 -20.11
N GLN A 83 -12.73 8.82 -21.02
CA GLN A 83 -14.16 8.93 -20.75
C GLN A 83 -14.90 7.90 -21.60
N ILE A 84 -15.77 7.11 -20.99
CA ILE A 84 -16.62 6.17 -21.71
C ILE A 84 -17.91 6.92 -22.09
N LEU A 85 -18.19 7.03 -23.39
CA LEU A 85 -19.35 7.75 -23.94
C LEU A 85 -20.54 6.83 -24.16
N ASP A 86 -20.26 5.64 -24.68
CA ASP A 86 -21.27 4.61 -24.89
C ASP A 86 -20.64 3.24 -24.59
N THR A 87 -21.47 2.30 -24.17
CA THR A 87 -21.05 0.94 -23.80
C THR A 87 -21.36 -0.07 -24.90
N VAL A 88 -22.30 0.25 -25.82
CA VAL A 88 -22.68 -0.60 -26.95
C VAL A 88 -23.13 0.26 -28.16
N PRO A 89 -22.25 0.51 -29.16
CA PRO A 89 -20.85 0.09 -29.23
C PRO A 89 -19.98 0.83 -28.20
N LEU A 90 -18.93 0.19 -27.68
CA LEU A 90 -18.04 0.83 -26.71
C LEU A 90 -17.32 2.01 -27.38
N GLU A 91 -17.63 3.23 -26.94
CA GLU A 91 -16.99 4.45 -27.41
C GLU A 91 -16.19 5.08 -26.26
N VAL A 92 -14.88 5.20 -26.43
CA VAL A 92 -13.96 5.72 -25.41
C VAL A 92 -13.22 6.93 -25.96
N LYS A 93 -13.24 8.03 -25.21
CA LYS A 93 -12.55 9.28 -25.55
C LYS A 93 -11.36 9.51 -24.63
N TYR A 94 -10.19 9.72 -25.21
CA TYR A 94 -8.98 10.06 -24.45
C TYR A 94 -9.01 11.53 -24.03
N LEU A 95 -8.66 11.79 -22.76
CA LEU A 95 -8.66 13.13 -22.18
C LEU A 95 -7.24 13.70 -22.11
N PRO A 96 -7.06 15.03 -22.23
CA PRO A 96 -5.76 15.66 -22.10
C PRO A 96 -5.22 15.50 -20.68
N ILE A 97 -4.01 14.96 -20.56
CA ILE A 97 -3.33 14.78 -19.28
C ILE A 97 -2.82 16.13 -18.81
N LYS A 98 -3.52 16.73 -17.85
CA LYS A 98 -3.09 17.97 -17.24
C LYS A 98 -2.09 17.64 -16.14
N ARG A 99 -0.86 18.14 -16.23
CA ARG A 99 0.00 18.26 -15.04
C ARG A 99 -0.81 19.00 -14.01
N ASN A 100 -0.94 18.42 -12.82
CA ASN A 100 -1.65 19.06 -11.71
C ASN A 100 -0.99 20.39 -11.35
N SER A 101 -1.45 21.48 -11.96
CA SER A 101 -1.13 22.85 -11.53
C SER A 101 -2.37 23.71 -11.29
N ALA A 102 -3.56 23.26 -11.69
CA ALA A 102 -4.81 23.92 -11.33
C ALA A 102 -6.02 22.99 -11.57
N LYS A 103 -6.78 22.73 -10.49
CA LYS A 103 -7.96 21.85 -10.32
C LYS A 103 -7.57 20.46 -9.77
N VAL A 104 -7.70 20.12 -8.48
CA VAL A 104 -8.79 20.44 -7.54
C VAL A 104 -10.13 20.48 -8.26
N ARG A 105 -10.69 19.31 -8.55
CA ARG A 105 -12.12 19.05 -8.78
C ARG A 105 -12.26 17.55 -9.11
N GLU A 106 -12.93 16.68 -8.36
CA GLU A 106 -13.69 16.80 -7.11
C GLU A 106 -13.55 15.44 -6.42
N LEU A 107 -12.75 15.36 -5.35
CA LEU A 107 -13.08 14.46 -4.24
C LEU A 107 -14.54 14.80 -3.84
N PRO A 108 -15.38 13.85 -3.42
CA PRO A 108 -16.73 14.15 -2.96
C PRO A 108 -16.63 15.20 -1.84
N LYS A 109 -16.79 16.48 -2.21
CA LYS A 109 -16.54 17.60 -1.30
C LYS A 109 -17.47 17.43 -0.12
N GLY A 110 -16.87 17.31 1.07
CA GLY A 110 -17.57 17.32 2.34
C GLY A 110 -17.60 15.99 3.10
N LYS A 111 -17.54 14.81 2.48
CA LYS A 111 -17.73 13.55 3.25
C LYS A 111 -16.48 13.15 4.04
N TYR A 112 -15.29 13.35 3.47
CA TYR A 112 -14.02 12.89 4.06
C TYR A 112 -12.96 14.00 4.24
N ASP A 113 -13.34 15.27 4.17
CA ASP A 113 -12.36 16.39 4.27
C ASP A 113 -11.65 16.43 5.63
N GLU A 114 -12.38 16.14 6.71
CA GLU A 114 -11.78 15.99 8.03
C GLU A 114 -10.83 14.79 8.10
N PHE A 115 -11.22 13.66 7.51
CA PHE A 115 -10.38 12.47 7.43
C PHE A 115 -9.10 12.77 6.67
N ASN A 116 -9.19 13.45 5.51
CA ASN A 116 -8.03 13.80 4.68
C ASN A 116 -7.03 14.66 5.44
N THR A 117 -7.53 15.67 6.13
CA THR A 117 -6.71 16.59 6.93
C THR A 117 -6.00 15.85 8.07
N LYS A 118 -6.72 14.99 8.79
CA LYS A 118 -6.17 14.18 9.89
C LYS A 118 -5.21 13.10 9.39
N ALA A 119 -5.50 12.43 8.28
CA ALA A 119 -4.64 11.41 7.70
C ALA A 119 -3.32 12.03 7.24
N GLN A 120 -3.37 13.19 6.57
CA GLN A 120 -2.19 13.89 6.10
C GLN A 120 -1.31 14.42 7.24
N SER A 121 -1.91 14.80 8.38
CA SER A 121 -1.13 15.20 9.57
C SER A 121 -0.48 14.01 10.29
N ILE A 122 -1.07 12.82 10.21
CA ILE A 122 -0.49 11.59 10.76
C ILE A 122 0.67 11.09 9.88
N LEU A 123 0.55 11.20 8.55
CA LEU A 123 1.58 10.84 7.57
C LEU A 123 2.40 12.06 7.16
N ASP A 124 3.00 12.77 8.13
CA ASP A 124 3.75 14.01 7.88
C ASP A 124 5.00 13.82 6.99
N GLY A 125 5.58 12.62 6.98
CA GLY A 125 6.80 12.30 6.23
C GLY A 125 6.59 12.10 4.72
N ARG A 126 5.34 12.07 4.21
CA ARG A 126 5.06 12.00 2.77
C ARG A 126 3.70 12.58 2.42
N MET A 127 3.57 13.14 1.22
CA MET A 127 2.27 13.50 0.69
C MET A 127 1.46 12.24 0.37
N ILE A 128 0.23 12.19 0.88
CA ILE A 128 -0.73 11.15 0.52
C ILE A 128 -1.24 11.47 -0.88
N THR A 129 -1.13 10.51 -1.79
CA THR A 129 -1.56 10.71 -3.18
C THR A 129 -3.08 10.63 -3.29
N THR A 130 -3.64 11.22 -4.34
CA THR A 130 -5.09 11.13 -4.61
C THR A 130 -5.55 9.69 -4.76
N THR A 131 -4.75 8.84 -5.41
CA THR A 131 -5.01 7.40 -5.54
C THR A 131 -5.10 6.72 -4.18
N GLU A 132 -4.19 7.03 -3.27
CA GLU A 132 -4.20 6.49 -1.91
C GLU A 132 -5.47 6.90 -1.13
N PHE A 133 -5.91 8.15 -1.26
CA PHE A 133 -7.18 8.58 -0.70
C PHE A 133 -8.38 7.85 -1.30
N HIS A 134 -8.39 7.62 -2.62
CA HIS A 134 -9.46 6.84 -3.27
C HIS A 134 -9.52 5.41 -2.73
N GLU A 135 -8.37 4.78 -2.50
CA GLU A 135 -8.31 3.43 -1.91
C GLU A 135 -8.83 3.42 -0.46
N TYR A 136 -8.54 4.45 0.33
CA TYR A 136 -9.12 4.60 1.68
C TYR A 136 -10.64 4.76 1.64
N TYR A 137 -11.19 5.55 0.71
CA TYR A 137 -12.64 5.70 0.58
C TYR A 137 -13.31 4.42 0.14
N ALA A 138 -12.77 3.77 -0.90
CA ALA A 138 -13.28 2.50 -1.38
C ALA A 138 -13.30 1.43 -0.28
N PHE A 139 -12.26 1.40 0.56
CA PHE A 139 -12.21 0.52 1.73
C PHE A 139 -13.28 0.86 2.77
N MET A 140 -13.40 2.14 3.17
CA MET A 140 -14.40 2.57 4.15
C MET A 140 -15.82 2.28 3.70
N GLU A 141 -16.13 2.47 2.42
CA GLU A 141 -17.47 2.24 1.88
C GLU A 141 -17.78 0.75 1.71
N SER A 142 -16.83 -0.05 1.21
CA SER A 142 -17.04 -1.49 0.98
C SER A 142 -17.13 -2.31 2.27
N MET A 143 -16.36 -1.93 3.30
CA MET A 143 -16.30 -2.64 4.58
C MET A 143 -17.10 -1.94 5.68
N HIS A 144 -17.82 -0.86 5.35
CA HIS A 144 -18.52 0.01 6.30
C HIS A 144 -17.60 0.41 7.49
N PHE A 145 -16.37 0.77 7.18
CA PHE A 145 -15.32 1.08 8.14
C PHE A 145 -15.35 2.58 8.50
N GLU A 146 -15.36 2.89 9.79
CA GLU A 146 -15.46 4.27 10.28
C GLU A 146 -14.18 5.08 9.97
N PRO A 147 -14.29 6.34 9.54
CA PRO A 147 -13.11 7.18 9.23
C PRO A 147 -12.17 7.35 10.42
N GLU A 148 -12.73 7.59 11.60
CA GLU A 148 -12.02 7.73 12.87
C GLU A 148 -11.27 6.45 13.24
N ALA A 149 -11.84 5.28 12.95
CA ALA A 149 -11.18 4.00 13.14
C ALA A 149 -10.00 3.84 12.19
N LEU A 150 -10.15 4.24 10.92
CA LEU A 150 -9.07 4.12 9.94
C LEU A 150 -7.89 5.04 10.27
N LEU A 151 -8.16 6.25 10.80
CA LEU A 151 -7.12 7.14 11.32
C LEU A 151 -6.31 6.50 12.44
N LEU A 152 -6.95 5.74 13.35
CA LEU A 152 -6.24 4.98 14.39
C LEU A 152 -5.35 3.89 13.80
N VAL A 153 -5.84 3.19 12.77
CA VAL A 153 -5.03 2.18 12.06
C VAL A 153 -3.81 2.81 11.41
N ILE A 154 -3.98 3.93 10.70
CA ILE A 154 -2.87 4.67 10.07
C ILE A 154 -1.87 5.08 11.15
N LYS A 155 -2.33 5.68 12.26
CA LYS A 155 -1.47 6.09 13.38
C LYS A 155 -0.69 4.92 13.96
N ASN A 156 -1.32 3.77 14.19
CA ASN A 156 -0.64 2.58 14.70
C ASN A 156 0.41 2.05 13.69
N CYS A 157 0.07 2.01 12.41
CA CYS A 157 1.00 1.60 11.36
C CYS A 157 2.24 2.50 11.29
N VAL A 158 2.07 3.82 11.46
CA VAL A 158 3.18 4.77 11.54
C VAL A 158 4.04 4.52 12.78
N LEU A 159 3.45 4.20 13.94
CA LEU A 159 4.22 3.86 15.14
C LEU A 159 5.06 2.59 14.98
N VAL A 160 4.60 1.62 14.18
CA VAL A 160 5.29 0.33 13.98
C VAL A 160 6.31 0.38 12.84
N LYS A 161 5.99 1.05 11.73
CA LYS A 161 6.78 1.04 10.48
C LYS A 161 7.43 2.39 10.13
N GLY A 162 7.06 3.47 10.82
CA GLY A 162 7.48 4.83 10.51
C GLY A 162 6.60 5.51 9.43
N PHE A 163 6.96 6.74 9.09
CA PHE A 163 6.18 7.62 8.19
C PHE A 163 6.19 7.20 6.72
N THR A 164 7.12 6.33 6.31
CA THR A 164 7.23 5.81 4.93
C THR A 164 6.34 4.59 4.69
N VAL A 165 5.43 4.28 5.61
CA VAL A 165 4.51 3.15 5.48
C VAL A 165 3.61 3.32 4.25
N GLY A 166 3.56 2.29 3.41
CA GLY A 166 2.72 2.26 2.21
C GLY A 166 1.27 1.92 2.54
N TYR A 167 0.33 2.50 1.78
CA TYR A 167 -1.11 2.32 2.00
C TYR A 167 -1.58 0.87 1.88
N ALA A 168 -0.93 0.06 1.02
CA ALA A 168 -1.22 -1.36 0.91
C ALA A 168 -1.09 -2.09 2.26
N TYR A 169 -0.04 -1.79 3.03
CA TYR A 169 0.16 -2.35 4.36
C TYR A 169 -0.93 -1.88 5.34
N ILE A 170 -1.24 -0.58 5.33
CA ILE A 170 -2.29 0.02 6.16
C ILE A 170 -3.63 -0.69 5.90
N LEU A 171 -3.99 -0.86 4.62
CA LEU A 171 -5.23 -1.51 4.23
C LEU A 171 -5.24 -2.99 4.57
N THR A 172 -4.10 -3.71 4.53
CA THR A 172 -4.04 -5.10 5.02
C THR A 172 -4.37 -5.18 6.50
N VAL A 173 -3.78 -4.29 7.32
CA VAL A 173 -4.08 -4.23 8.77
C VAL A 173 -5.56 -3.90 8.99
N ALA A 174 -6.09 -2.90 8.26
CA ALA A 174 -7.49 -2.51 8.36
C ALA A 174 -8.46 -3.63 7.92
N LYS A 175 -8.14 -4.36 6.83
CA LYS A 175 -8.92 -5.51 6.35
C LYS A 175 -9.00 -6.63 7.39
N ASN A 176 -7.88 -6.95 8.05
CA ASN A 176 -7.87 -7.96 9.10
C ASN A 176 -8.79 -7.57 10.27
N LEU A 177 -8.74 -6.31 10.69
CA LEU A 177 -9.65 -5.80 11.73
C LEU A 177 -11.11 -5.83 11.28
N ALA A 178 -11.40 -5.47 10.03
CA ALA A 178 -12.75 -5.53 9.48
C ALA A 178 -13.29 -6.98 9.45
N TYR A 179 -12.45 -7.97 9.13
CA TYR A 179 -12.83 -9.39 9.18
C TYR A 179 -13.11 -9.88 10.61
N GLU A 180 -12.48 -9.28 11.62
CA GLU A 180 -12.80 -9.51 13.03
C GLU A 180 -14.08 -8.75 13.49
N GLY A 181 -14.74 -8.01 12.58
CA GLY A 181 -15.91 -7.18 12.89
C GLY A 181 -15.57 -5.87 13.60
N LEU A 182 -14.28 -5.51 13.67
CA LEU A 182 -13.80 -4.31 14.35
C LEU A 182 -13.75 -3.14 13.36
N THR A 183 -14.91 -2.55 13.07
CA THR A 183 -15.05 -1.47 12.07
C THR A 183 -15.29 -0.07 12.66
N THR A 184 -15.48 0.03 13.97
CA THR A 184 -15.77 1.29 14.68
C THR A 184 -14.58 1.80 15.49
N HIS A 185 -14.54 3.10 15.75
CA HIS A 185 -13.46 3.75 16.51
C HIS A 185 -13.28 3.11 17.90
N ALA A 186 -14.39 2.85 18.60
CA ALA A 186 -14.37 2.25 19.93
C ALA A 186 -13.77 0.83 19.91
N ALA A 187 -14.15 0.00 18.93
CA ALA A 187 -13.68 -1.37 18.79
C ALA A 187 -12.18 -1.43 18.45
N VAL A 188 -11.74 -0.60 17.50
CA VAL A 188 -10.34 -0.52 17.08
C VAL A 188 -9.44 0.04 18.20
N SER A 189 -9.90 1.07 18.90
CA SER A 189 -9.18 1.65 20.04
C SER A 189 -8.98 0.63 21.17
N ALA A 190 -10.04 -0.11 21.53
CA ALA A 190 -9.97 -1.14 22.56
C ALA A 190 -8.97 -2.25 22.19
N LYS A 191 -8.99 -2.72 20.94
CA LYS A 191 -8.05 -3.72 20.44
C LYS A 191 -6.61 -3.24 20.54
N PHE A 192 -6.33 -2.03 20.07
CA PHE A 192 -4.97 -1.48 20.13
C PHE A 192 -4.50 -1.18 21.56
N ALA A 193 -5.40 -0.84 22.48
CA ALA A 193 -5.06 -0.68 23.90
C ALA A 193 -4.58 -2.02 24.51
N VAL A 194 -5.28 -3.12 24.23
CA VAL A 194 -4.90 -4.47 24.67
C VAL A 194 -3.55 -4.87 24.06
N ASP A 195 -3.40 -4.74 22.74
CA ASP A 195 -2.16 -5.11 22.06
C ASP A 195 -0.94 -4.29 22.55
N GLN A 196 -1.16 -3.04 22.95
CA GLN A 196 -0.11 -2.17 23.49
C GLN A 196 0.23 -2.52 24.95
N GLN A 197 -0.76 -2.89 25.75
CA GLN A 197 -0.55 -3.40 27.11
C GLN A 197 0.22 -4.72 27.12
N ASP A 198 -0.12 -5.65 26.22
CA ASP A 198 0.56 -6.95 26.09
C ASP A 198 2.03 -6.78 25.65
N LYS A 199 2.30 -5.88 24.70
CA LYS A 199 3.67 -5.56 24.27
C LYS A 199 4.50 -4.95 25.40
N ASN A 200 3.92 -4.05 26.19
CA ASN A 200 4.60 -3.45 27.34
C ASN A 200 4.90 -4.49 28.42
N ALA A 201 3.92 -5.34 28.77
CA ALA A 201 4.09 -6.42 29.73
C ALA A 201 5.18 -7.41 29.29
N LEU A 202 5.18 -7.81 28.01
CA LEU A 202 6.24 -8.67 27.44
C LEU A 202 7.62 -8.00 27.52
N THR A 203 7.69 -6.71 27.20
CA THR A 203 8.94 -5.94 27.26
C THR A 203 9.48 -5.84 28.69
N ASP A 204 8.60 -5.64 29.67
CA ASP A 204 8.99 -5.57 31.08
C ASP A 204 9.38 -6.94 31.65
N LEU A 205 8.72 -8.03 31.23
CA LEU A 205 9.17 -9.39 31.53
C LEU A 205 10.55 -9.66 30.96
N ILE A 206 10.81 -9.29 29.70
CA ILE A 206 12.15 -9.43 29.07
C ILE A 206 13.20 -8.63 29.85
N LYS A 207 12.89 -7.40 30.30
CA LYS A 207 13.80 -6.61 31.15
C LYS A 207 14.05 -7.27 32.50
N GLN A 208 13.02 -7.80 33.15
CA GLN A 208 13.14 -8.49 34.44
C GLN A 208 14.01 -9.75 34.29
N ILE A 209 13.76 -10.58 33.26
CA ILE A 209 14.58 -11.76 32.96
C ILE A 209 16.04 -11.35 32.69
N ARG A 210 16.27 -10.25 31.97
CA ARG A 210 17.62 -9.74 31.68
C ARG A 210 18.34 -9.24 32.94
N LYS A 211 17.62 -8.60 33.88
CA LYS A 211 18.16 -8.10 35.16
C LYS A 211 18.41 -9.23 36.16
N ASN A 212 17.59 -10.28 36.11
CA ASN A 212 17.67 -11.44 36.99
C ASN A 212 18.48 -12.59 36.37
N LYS A 213 19.29 -12.33 35.33
CA LYS A 213 20.30 -13.31 34.88
C LYS A 213 21.23 -13.58 36.06
N PRO A 214 21.30 -14.82 36.59
CA PRO A 214 22.23 -15.12 37.64
C PRO A 214 23.64 -14.78 37.14
N ASN A 215 24.38 -13.98 37.91
CA ASN A 215 25.78 -13.69 37.61
C ASN A 215 26.49 -15.04 37.57
N THR A 216 26.87 -15.48 36.36
CA THR A 216 27.42 -16.83 36.12
C THR A 216 28.67 -17.05 36.97
N LYS A 217 29.36 -15.97 37.38
CA LYS A 217 30.49 -16.01 38.31
C LYS A 217 30.12 -16.31 39.76
N GLU A 218 28.93 -15.94 40.25
CA GLU A 218 28.47 -16.26 41.61
C GLU A 218 27.94 -17.69 41.72
N PHE A 219 27.25 -18.18 40.69
CA PHE A 219 26.79 -19.59 40.63
C PHE A 219 27.98 -20.56 40.58
N ILE A 220 29.05 -20.21 39.84
CA ILE A 220 30.30 -20.98 39.81
C ILE A 220 31.03 -20.86 41.15
N ARG A 221 31.08 -19.69 41.80
CA ARG A 221 31.70 -19.57 43.14
C ARG A 221 31.00 -20.41 44.20
N HIS A 222 29.66 -20.39 44.23
CA HIS A 222 28.89 -21.17 45.23
C HIS A 222 28.94 -22.68 44.96
N SER A 223 28.97 -23.12 43.70
CA SER A 223 29.11 -24.55 43.38
C SER A 223 30.49 -25.09 43.72
N TYR A 224 31.56 -24.35 43.37
CA TYR A 224 32.93 -24.78 43.70
C TYR A 224 33.22 -24.70 45.21
N SER A 225 32.72 -23.71 45.95
CA SER A 225 32.89 -23.68 47.42
C SER A 225 32.11 -24.78 48.13
N ALA A 226 30.94 -25.19 47.62
CA ALA A 226 30.17 -26.30 48.19
C ALA A 226 30.78 -27.68 47.89
N GLU A 227 31.45 -27.85 46.74
CA GLU A 227 32.17 -29.08 46.41
C GLU A 227 33.48 -29.23 47.20
N VAL A 228 34.21 -28.13 47.43
CA VAL A 228 35.44 -28.14 48.24
C VAL A 228 35.13 -28.43 49.72
N LEU A 229 34.04 -27.87 50.28
CA LEU A 229 33.63 -28.17 51.66
C LEU A 229 33.17 -29.63 51.86
N LYS A 230 32.59 -30.26 50.82
CA LYS A 230 32.23 -31.69 50.87
C LYS A 230 33.43 -32.62 50.75
N GLN A 231 34.50 -32.20 50.07
CA GLN A 231 35.76 -32.96 50.00
C GLN A 231 36.56 -32.87 51.30
N GLU A 232 36.53 -31.74 52.02
CA GLU A 232 37.15 -31.62 53.34
C GLU A 232 36.40 -32.39 54.45
N GLU A 233 35.07 -32.51 54.38
CA GLU A 233 34.30 -33.30 55.38
C GLU A 233 34.44 -34.83 55.20
N THR A 234 34.84 -35.31 54.02
CA THR A 234 35.05 -36.75 53.78
C THR A 234 36.44 -37.23 54.20
N ASP A 235 37.46 -36.37 54.09
CA ASP A 235 38.86 -36.71 54.42
C ASP A 235 39.14 -36.72 55.94
N VAL A 236 38.33 -36.02 56.75
CA VAL A 236 38.50 -35.99 58.22
C VAL A 236 37.85 -37.21 58.92
N SER A 237 37.10 -38.04 58.19
CA SER A 237 36.45 -39.25 58.72
C SER A 237 37.23 -40.56 58.53
N GLU A 238 38.40 -40.52 57.89
CA GLU A 238 39.28 -41.69 57.64
C GLU A 238 40.55 -41.74 58.51
N PHE A 239 40.62 -40.96 59.60
CA PHE A 239 41.68 -41.07 60.62
C PHE A 239 41.14 -41.32 62.03
#